data_AF-R7T313-F1
#
_entry.id   AF-R7T313-F1
#
_cell.length_a   1.000
_cell.length_b   1.000
_cell.length_c   1.000
_cell.angle_alpha   90.00
_cell.angle_beta   90.00
_cell.angle_gamma   90.00
#
_symmetry.space_group_name_H-M   'P 1'
#
loop_
_entity.id
_entity.type
_entity.pdbx_description
1 polymer ?
#
loop_
_entity_poly.entity_id
_entity_poly.type
_entity_poly.pdbx_seq_one_letter_code
_entity_poly.pdbx_strand_id
1 'polypeptide(L)'
;MADEDKSSEHSQPSVQPPAESPPELPPSQAETASPAPTERAELLQRARAFLVSPQVKHEDSAAKRRFLADKGLTDAEIESLLYEVPPPAPPLPPRTYPQPPPSKVPYLLLDVLRAFTWIAGGSAALLLAYFRFLYPKIAQMYQARISLRSHRSALLERLTRSLGDLKEAQQSTFAILPQPELFREPTKYAECHGLDELISAAGDVQDVPPITLLRCAIEDCSKGERKATSPELFRVLEAKFPWIAEEGAQHEESLWRTLTTTPVFRAVDPAVPPTSPSSSSSPSPSPVPSPETIWTYASPTPPPPPPLLASLASLKSALPPPASSQPKFQHTFQALSDLTGYITTQTYALPTSFRAPGLGLGTSLSPEEEEVRREIRALKGLVLNRRSFMPRLPRPGSAGLPDASGVA
;
A
#
# COMPACT_ATOMS: atom_id res chain seq x y z
N MET A 1 32.05 -41.21 -19.66
CA MET A 1 32.30 -39.84 -19.17
C MET A 1 31.90 -39.80 -17.69
N ALA A 2 32.75 -39.60 -16.67
CA ALA A 2 34.22 -39.67 -16.65
C ALA A 2 34.75 -39.91 -15.22
N ASP A 3 35.89 -40.58 -14.93
CA ASP A 3 36.69 -41.63 -15.61
C ASP A 3 37.66 -42.26 -14.53
N GLU A 4 38.74 -42.98 -14.93
CA GLU A 4 39.77 -43.72 -14.15
C GLU A 4 40.71 -42.82 -13.28
N ASP A 5 41.73 -43.22 -12.47
CA ASP A 5 42.68 -44.38 -12.49
C ASP A 5 43.59 -44.47 -11.21
N LYS A 6 44.39 -45.57 -11.09
CA LYS A 6 45.80 -45.73 -10.58
C LYS A 6 46.23 -45.90 -9.07
N SER A 7 46.46 -47.18 -8.71
CA SER A 7 47.75 -47.91 -8.49
C SER A 7 48.80 -47.70 -7.36
N SER A 8 49.51 -48.84 -7.10
CA SER A 8 50.89 -49.10 -6.58
C SER A 8 51.09 -49.24 -5.06
N GLU A 9 51.61 -50.35 -4.49
CA GLU A 9 52.93 -51.05 -4.62
C GLU A 9 54.12 -50.26 -4.01
N HIS A 10 55.20 -50.82 -3.42
CA HIS A 10 55.61 -52.14 -2.89
C HIS A 10 57.01 -51.92 -2.22
N SER A 11 57.46 -52.69 -1.20
CA SER A 11 58.90 -53.03 -0.95
C SER A 11 59.25 -53.73 0.39
N GLN A 12 60.19 -54.67 0.29
CA GLN A 12 61.02 -55.37 1.30
C GLN A 12 62.34 -54.58 1.57
N PRO A 13 63.45 -55.05 2.25
CA PRO A 13 63.87 -56.42 2.64
C PRO A 13 64.64 -56.67 3.99
N SER A 14 64.83 -57.98 4.29
CA SER A 14 65.97 -58.75 4.90
C SER A 14 67.00 -58.20 5.91
N VAL A 15 67.48 -59.07 6.84
CA VAL A 15 68.83 -59.74 6.90
C VAL A 15 69.08 -60.48 8.27
N GLN A 16 69.95 -61.50 8.28
CA GLN A 16 70.34 -62.51 9.34
C GLN A 16 71.86 -62.35 9.72
N PRO A 17 72.62 -63.28 10.39
CA PRO A 17 72.38 -64.38 11.36
C PRO A 17 73.14 -64.15 12.73
N PRO A 18 74.27 -64.78 13.18
CA PRO A 18 74.65 -66.21 13.41
C PRO A 18 75.32 -66.60 14.79
N ALA A 19 75.22 -67.91 15.18
CA ALA A 19 76.23 -68.80 15.83
C ALA A 19 76.90 -68.45 17.22
N GLU A 20 77.69 -69.29 17.96
CA GLU A 20 78.13 -70.71 17.90
C GLU A 20 78.50 -71.26 19.33
N SER A 21 79.20 -72.42 19.49
CA SER A 21 79.17 -73.31 20.69
C SER A 21 80.39 -73.40 21.69
N PRO A 22 81.07 -74.56 22.02
CA PRO A 22 81.36 -75.05 23.40
C PRO A 22 82.91 -75.15 23.74
N PRO A 23 83.52 -75.96 24.67
CA PRO A 23 83.06 -77.00 25.65
C PRO A 23 83.81 -77.09 27.05
N GLU A 24 83.80 -78.28 27.72
CA GLU A 24 84.92 -78.96 28.47
C GLU A 24 84.85 -79.29 30.00
N LEU A 25 85.74 -80.20 30.49
CA LEU A 25 85.57 -81.18 31.60
C LEU A 25 86.47 -80.94 32.90
N PRO A 26 87.15 -81.95 33.54
CA PRO A 26 86.93 -82.46 34.93
C PRO A 26 88.12 -82.15 35.92
N PRO A 27 88.43 -82.84 37.08
CA PRO A 27 87.86 -84.03 37.78
C PRO A 27 87.88 -84.03 39.38
N SER A 28 87.66 -85.22 39.97
CA SER A 28 88.26 -85.84 41.21
C SER A 28 87.91 -85.50 42.70
N GLN A 29 87.26 -86.50 43.34
CA GLN A 29 87.67 -87.32 44.53
C GLN A 29 87.74 -86.80 46.02
N ALA A 30 87.44 -87.78 46.91
CA ALA A 30 87.51 -87.87 48.40
C ALA A 30 86.22 -87.48 49.16
N GLU A 31 85.37 -88.38 49.72
CA GLU A 31 85.55 -89.55 50.62
C GLU A 31 85.82 -89.19 52.11
N THR A 32 84.82 -89.30 53.00
CA THR A 32 84.85 -90.08 54.28
C THR A 32 83.66 -89.83 55.25
N ALA A 33 83.37 -90.86 56.08
CA ALA A 33 82.71 -90.88 57.40
C ALA A 33 81.19 -90.56 57.53
N SER A 34 80.43 -91.53 58.08
CA SER A 34 78.99 -91.41 58.42
C SER A 34 78.75 -91.11 59.92
N PRO A 35 77.91 -90.13 60.28
CA PRO A 35 77.50 -89.84 61.65
C PRO A 35 76.27 -90.64 62.14
N ALA A 36 75.99 -90.52 63.44
CA ALA A 36 74.97 -91.26 64.20
C ALA A 36 73.51 -90.93 63.79
N PRO A 37 72.55 -91.87 63.97
CA PRO A 37 71.24 -91.81 63.30
C PRO A 37 70.35 -90.62 63.70
N THR A 38 70.47 -90.09 64.92
CA THR A 38 69.60 -88.99 65.39
C THR A 38 70.01 -87.64 64.80
N GLU A 39 71.30 -87.33 64.78
CA GLU A 39 71.85 -86.12 64.15
C GLU A 39 71.61 -86.12 62.64
N ARG A 40 71.65 -87.33 62.05
CA ARG A 40 71.39 -87.58 60.63
C ARG A 40 69.99 -87.12 60.19
N ALA A 41 68.97 -87.32 61.02
CA ALA A 41 67.62 -86.83 60.73
C ALA A 41 67.53 -85.30 60.68
N GLU A 42 68.23 -84.58 61.59
CA GLU A 42 68.31 -83.12 61.55
C GLU A 42 69.06 -82.61 60.32
N LEU A 43 70.15 -83.28 59.93
CA LEU A 43 70.91 -82.94 58.72
C LEU A 43 70.06 -83.10 57.45
N LEU A 44 69.30 -84.19 57.33
CA LEU A 44 68.34 -84.38 56.24
C LEU A 44 67.26 -83.28 56.23
N GLN A 45 66.75 -82.87 57.40
CA GLN A 45 65.76 -81.78 57.49
C GLN A 45 66.35 -80.42 57.09
N ARG A 46 67.60 -80.11 57.49
CA ARG A 46 68.31 -78.90 57.05
C ARG A 46 68.62 -78.94 55.56
N ALA A 47 68.98 -80.10 55.00
CA ALA A 47 69.20 -80.29 53.57
C ALA A 47 67.92 -80.06 52.75
N ARG A 48 66.77 -80.58 53.20
CA ARG A 48 65.45 -80.27 52.60
C ARG A 48 65.17 -78.76 52.62
N ALA A 49 65.37 -78.08 53.75
CA ALA A 49 65.18 -76.63 53.85
C ALA A 49 66.13 -75.85 52.91
N PHE A 50 67.38 -76.29 52.79
CA PHE A 50 68.37 -75.70 51.87
C PHE A 50 67.96 -75.86 50.40
N LEU A 51 67.55 -77.06 49.97
CA LEU A 51 67.10 -77.30 48.59
C LEU A 51 65.82 -76.53 48.21
N VAL A 52 64.98 -76.17 49.20
CA VAL A 52 63.77 -75.34 48.99
C VAL A 52 64.08 -73.84 48.92
N SER A 53 65.28 -73.40 49.34
CA SER A 53 65.70 -71.99 49.29
C SER A 53 65.64 -71.40 47.87
N PRO A 54 65.11 -70.18 47.68
CA PRO A 54 65.02 -69.55 46.36
C PRO A 54 66.40 -69.28 45.72
N GLN A 55 67.44 -69.05 46.52
CA GLN A 55 68.81 -68.84 46.02
C GLN A 55 69.37 -70.16 45.46
N VAL A 56 69.27 -71.23 46.26
CA VAL A 56 69.79 -72.56 45.93
C VAL A 56 69.00 -73.21 44.78
N LYS A 57 67.69 -72.97 44.67
CA LYS A 57 66.84 -73.56 43.62
C LYS A 57 67.42 -73.42 42.22
N HIS A 58 68.03 -72.27 41.91
CA HIS A 58 68.60 -71.97 40.59
C HIS A 58 70.08 -72.41 40.41
N GLU A 59 70.75 -72.89 41.46
CA GLU A 59 72.11 -73.43 41.34
C GLU A 59 72.13 -74.80 40.66
N ASP A 60 73.27 -75.14 40.05
CA ASP A 60 73.44 -76.42 39.38
C ASP A 60 73.31 -77.62 40.35
N SER A 61 72.72 -78.69 39.84
CA SER A 61 72.61 -79.99 40.50
C SER A 61 73.96 -80.53 41.01
N ALA A 62 75.06 -80.32 40.27
CA ALA A 62 76.39 -80.74 40.71
C ALA A 62 76.90 -79.91 41.90
N ALA A 63 76.61 -78.61 41.94
CA ALA A 63 76.96 -77.74 43.07
C ALA A 63 76.17 -78.13 44.34
N LYS A 64 74.86 -78.40 44.20
CA LYS A 64 74.01 -78.92 45.28
C LYS A 64 74.54 -80.26 45.83
N ARG A 65 74.92 -81.20 44.95
CA ARG A 65 75.51 -82.48 45.35
C ARG A 65 76.81 -82.28 46.16
N ARG A 66 77.74 -81.47 45.66
CA ARG A 66 78.99 -81.12 46.37
C ARG A 66 78.72 -80.51 47.74
N PHE A 67 77.85 -79.50 47.81
CA PHE A 67 77.54 -78.86 49.09
C PHE A 67 76.90 -79.82 50.10
N LEU A 68 76.02 -80.72 49.67
CA LEU A 68 75.42 -81.71 50.57
C LEU A 68 76.41 -82.80 51.01
N ALA A 69 77.34 -83.22 50.13
CA ALA A 69 78.44 -84.11 50.47
C ALA A 69 79.40 -83.46 51.48
N ASP A 70 79.75 -82.17 51.30
CA ASP A 70 80.53 -81.37 52.25
C ASP A 70 79.83 -81.20 53.62
N LYS A 71 78.52 -81.47 53.71
CA LYS A 71 77.76 -81.52 54.98
C LYS A 71 77.63 -82.92 55.57
N GLY A 72 78.32 -83.92 55.01
CA GLY A 72 78.38 -85.29 55.55
C GLY A 72 77.14 -86.14 55.25
N LEU A 73 76.31 -85.77 54.27
CA LEU A 73 75.26 -86.65 53.75
C LEU A 73 75.88 -87.65 52.77
N THR A 74 75.42 -88.90 52.78
CA THR A 74 75.92 -89.90 51.81
C THR A 74 75.23 -89.74 50.45
N ASP A 75 75.90 -90.13 49.37
CA ASP A 75 75.40 -89.95 48.00
C ASP A 75 73.98 -90.54 47.79
N ALA A 76 73.69 -91.69 48.39
CA ALA A 76 72.35 -92.30 48.35
C ALA A 76 71.26 -91.43 49.00
N GLU A 77 71.59 -90.70 50.07
CA GLU A 77 70.68 -89.75 50.72
C GLU A 77 70.51 -88.48 49.88
N ILE A 78 71.60 -88.01 49.27
CA ILE A 78 71.59 -86.85 48.37
C ILE A 78 70.71 -87.15 47.14
N GLU A 79 70.82 -88.33 46.54
CA GLU A 79 69.97 -88.73 45.41
C GLU A 79 68.50 -88.89 45.83
N SER A 80 68.23 -89.48 47.01
CA SER A 80 66.88 -89.56 47.57
C SER A 80 66.26 -88.16 47.78
N LEU A 81 67.02 -87.22 48.36
CA LEU A 81 66.57 -85.84 48.57
C LEU A 81 66.35 -85.08 47.25
N LEU A 82 67.22 -85.26 46.26
CA LEU A 82 67.07 -84.64 44.94
C LEU A 82 65.88 -85.22 44.15
N TYR A 83 65.49 -86.47 44.41
CA TYR A 83 64.29 -87.08 43.84
C TYR A 83 63.00 -86.69 44.59
N GLU A 84 63.11 -86.41 45.90
CA GLU A 84 61.99 -85.98 46.75
C GLU A 84 61.58 -84.51 46.51
N VAL A 85 62.50 -83.65 46.07
CA VAL A 85 62.19 -82.28 45.67
C VAL A 85 61.46 -82.28 44.32
N PRO A 86 60.18 -81.81 44.24
CA PRO A 86 59.45 -81.80 42.98
C PRO A 86 60.17 -80.97 41.91
N PRO A 87 60.26 -81.45 40.66
CA PRO A 87 60.88 -80.69 39.58
C PRO A 87 60.18 -79.33 39.42
N PRO A 88 60.92 -78.24 39.16
CA PRO A 88 60.34 -76.92 39.01
C PRO A 88 59.31 -76.93 37.87
N ALA A 89 58.10 -76.45 38.15
CA ALA A 89 57.05 -76.37 37.15
C ALA A 89 57.54 -75.57 35.92
N PRO A 90 57.28 -76.03 34.69
CA PRO A 90 57.74 -75.34 33.49
C PRO A 90 57.17 -73.91 33.48
N PRO A 91 57.97 -72.91 33.07
CA PRO A 91 57.54 -71.52 33.08
C PRO A 91 56.34 -71.36 32.13
N LEU A 92 55.16 -71.17 32.72
CA LEU A 92 53.96 -70.81 31.97
C LEU A 92 54.25 -69.50 31.24
N PRO A 93 54.10 -69.42 29.90
CA PRO A 93 54.35 -68.19 29.18
C PRO A 93 53.43 -67.09 29.72
N PRO A 94 53.90 -65.83 29.79
CA PRO A 94 53.04 -64.72 30.21
C PRO A 94 51.80 -64.67 29.33
N ARG A 95 50.64 -64.34 29.90
CA ARG A 95 49.35 -64.24 29.18
C ARG A 95 49.44 -63.20 28.06
N THR A 96 49.81 -63.63 26.86
CA THR A 96 49.94 -62.81 25.63
C THR A 96 48.62 -62.66 24.88
N TYR A 97 47.49 -62.58 25.60
CA TYR A 97 46.27 -62.02 25.01
C TYR A 97 46.44 -60.50 24.95
N PRO A 98 46.38 -59.88 23.75
CA PRO A 98 46.41 -58.42 23.66
C PRO A 98 45.20 -57.87 24.42
N GLN A 99 45.44 -56.90 25.30
CA GLN A 99 44.39 -56.22 26.03
C GLN A 99 43.42 -55.58 25.02
N PRO A 100 42.09 -55.83 25.10
CA PRO A 100 41.16 -55.28 24.13
C PRO A 100 41.22 -53.75 24.17
N PRO A 101 41.17 -53.07 23.00
CA PRO A 101 41.27 -51.62 22.95
C PRO A 101 40.11 -50.98 23.72
N PRO A 102 40.35 -49.87 24.45
CA PRO A 102 39.31 -49.21 25.24
C PRO A 102 38.16 -48.72 24.36
N SER A 103 36.93 -48.87 24.85
CA SER A 103 35.72 -48.55 24.10
C SER A 103 35.65 -47.07 23.70
N LYS A 104 35.37 -46.77 22.43
CA LYS A 104 35.17 -45.39 21.92
C LYS A 104 33.82 -44.75 22.27
N VAL A 105 32.91 -45.50 22.91
CA VAL A 105 31.55 -45.07 23.30
C VAL A 105 31.48 -43.71 24.02
N PRO A 106 32.30 -43.39 25.05
CA PRO A 106 32.21 -42.08 25.73
C PRO A 106 32.55 -40.90 24.81
N TYR A 107 33.48 -41.08 23.86
CA TYR A 107 33.81 -40.03 22.87
C TYR A 107 32.63 -39.79 21.92
N LEU A 108 32.01 -40.86 21.40
CA LEU A 108 30.83 -40.74 20.55
C LEU A 108 29.66 -40.05 21.26
N LEU A 109 29.44 -40.34 22.55
CA LEU A 109 28.41 -39.64 23.34
C LEU A 109 28.73 -38.16 23.54
N LEU A 110 29.99 -37.79 23.79
CA LEU A 110 30.42 -36.39 23.91
C LEU A 110 30.25 -35.63 22.58
N ASP A 111 30.58 -36.25 21.45
CA ASP A 111 30.42 -35.64 20.12
C ASP A 111 28.93 -35.45 19.77
N VAL A 112 28.07 -36.42 20.10
CA VAL A 112 26.61 -36.31 19.95
C VAL A 112 26.03 -35.23 20.85
N LEU A 113 26.42 -35.16 22.12
CA LEU A 113 26.04 -34.09 23.04
C LEU A 113 26.47 -32.71 22.52
N ARG A 114 27.68 -32.60 21.97
CA ARG A 114 28.19 -31.38 21.34
C ARG A 114 27.38 -30.99 20.11
N ALA A 115 27.02 -31.95 19.25
CA ALA A 115 26.13 -31.68 18.12
C ALA A 115 24.76 -31.15 18.58
N PHE A 116 24.17 -31.76 19.61
CA PHE A 116 22.92 -31.28 20.19
C PHE A 116 23.03 -29.87 20.79
N THR A 117 24.13 -29.51 21.48
CA THR A 117 24.28 -28.14 21.99
C THR A 117 24.44 -27.10 20.88
N TRP A 118 25.07 -27.43 19.75
CA TRP A 118 25.09 -26.55 18.58
C TRP A 118 23.72 -26.38 17.93
N ILE A 119 22.95 -27.47 17.79
CA ILE A 119 21.58 -27.42 17.23
C ILE A 119 20.62 -26.65 18.16
N ALA A 120 20.68 -26.89 19.46
CA ALA A 120 19.87 -26.19 20.46
C ALA A 120 20.27 -24.71 20.60
N GLY A 121 21.56 -24.40 20.62
CA GLY A 121 22.06 -23.02 20.65
C GLY A 121 21.72 -22.26 19.37
N GLY A 122 21.87 -22.87 18.20
CA GLY A 122 21.51 -22.29 16.91
C GLY A 122 20.01 -22.02 16.78
N SER A 123 19.16 -22.96 17.19
CA SER A 123 17.70 -22.77 17.16
C SER A 123 17.23 -21.72 18.17
N ALA A 124 17.80 -21.68 19.37
CA ALA A 124 17.53 -20.62 20.35
C ALA A 124 17.97 -19.22 19.85
N ALA A 125 19.13 -19.11 19.22
CA ALA A 125 19.60 -17.87 18.62
C ALA A 125 18.71 -17.40 17.45
N LEU A 126 18.25 -18.32 16.60
CA LEU A 126 17.28 -18.04 15.54
C LEU A 126 15.94 -17.54 16.10
N LEU A 127 15.43 -18.18 17.16
CA LEU A 127 14.19 -17.78 17.83
C LEU A 127 14.32 -16.37 18.43
N LEU A 128 15.44 -16.10 19.09
CA LEU A 128 15.73 -14.78 19.65
C LEU A 128 15.80 -13.72 18.54
N ALA A 129 16.50 -14.00 17.43
CA ALA A 129 16.54 -13.08 16.29
C ALA A 129 15.14 -12.83 15.69
N TYR A 130 14.31 -13.86 15.55
CA TYR A 130 12.94 -13.76 15.07
C TYR A 130 12.09 -12.83 15.95
N PHE A 131 12.03 -13.08 17.26
CA PHE A 131 11.23 -12.28 18.19
C PHE A 131 11.79 -10.87 18.43
N ARG A 132 13.12 -10.71 18.42
CA ARG A 132 13.81 -9.42 18.69
C ARG A 132 13.76 -8.46 17.50
N PHE A 133 13.83 -8.96 16.27
CA PHE A 133 13.99 -8.12 15.07
C PHE A 133 12.90 -8.29 14.01
N LEU A 134 12.44 -9.51 13.76
CA LEU A 134 11.49 -9.80 12.67
C LEU A 134 10.06 -9.48 13.10
N TYR A 135 9.64 -10.02 14.24
CA TYR A 135 8.30 -9.81 14.81
C TYR A 135 7.90 -8.32 14.96
N PRO A 136 8.70 -7.44 15.60
CA PRO A 136 8.31 -6.03 15.75
C PRO A 136 8.19 -5.29 14.42
N LYS A 137 9.03 -5.60 13.41
CA LYS A 137 8.92 -5.00 12.08
C LYS A 137 7.65 -5.45 11.35
N ILE A 138 7.30 -6.73 11.44
CA ILE A 138 6.06 -7.27 10.86
C ILE A 138 4.83 -6.63 11.53
N ALA A 139 4.84 -6.51 12.87
CA ALA A 139 3.77 -5.87 13.63
C ALA A 139 3.58 -4.39 13.25
N GLN A 140 4.68 -3.61 13.17
CA GLN A 140 4.64 -2.21 12.73
C GLN A 140 4.10 -2.06 11.31
N MET A 141 4.56 -2.88 10.36
CA MET A 141 4.04 -2.86 8.98
C MET A 141 2.55 -3.22 8.91
N TYR A 142 2.10 -4.16 9.74
CA TYR A 142 0.69 -4.55 9.80
C TYR A 142 -0.19 -3.42 10.38
N GLN A 143 0.24 -2.79 11.49
CA GLN A 143 -0.44 -1.63 12.07
C GLN A 143 -0.51 -0.45 11.09
N ALA A 144 0.58 -0.13 10.39
CA ALA A 144 0.61 0.93 9.38
C ALA A 144 -0.31 0.64 8.18
N ARG A 145 -0.45 -0.63 7.77
CA ARG A 145 -1.41 -1.04 6.72
C ARG A 145 -2.86 -0.93 7.18
N ILE A 146 -3.15 -1.23 8.45
CA ILE A 146 -4.48 -1.06 9.04
C ILE A 146 -4.85 0.42 9.13
N SER A 147 -3.96 1.28 9.65
CA SER A 147 -4.23 2.71 9.78
C SER A 147 -4.43 3.38 8.41
N LEU A 148 -3.65 2.99 7.39
CA LEU A 148 -3.87 3.49 6.02
C LEU A 148 -5.24 3.07 5.46
N ARG A 149 -5.68 1.83 5.72
CA ARG A 149 -7.00 1.34 5.29
C ARG A 149 -8.14 2.08 6.00
N SER A 150 -8.05 2.28 7.32
CA SER A 150 -9.07 3.00 8.08
C SER A 150 -9.13 4.49 7.71
N HIS A 151 -7.98 5.12 7.44
CA HIS A 151 -7.93 6.49 6.95
C HIS A 151 -8.56 6.63 5.55
N ARG A 152 -8.29 5.68 4.64
CA ARG A 152 -8.93 5.63 3.32
C ARG A 152 -10.45 5.48 3.42
N SER A 153 -10.96 4.58 4.26
CA SER A 153 -12.41 4.40 4.42
C SER A 153 -13.05 5.64 5.03
N ALA A 154 -12.45 6.24 6.05
CA ALA A 154 -12.95 7.47 6.68
C ALA A 154 -12.96 8.68 5.72
N LEU A 155 -11.97 8.79 4.82
CA LEU A 155 -11.97 9.83 3.77
C LEU A 155 -13.08 9.61 2.74
N LEU A 156 -13.30 8.37 2.29
CA LEU A 156 -14.39 8.05 1.37
C LEU A 156 -15.77 8.29 1.99
N GLU A 157 -15.95 7.92 3.26
CA GLU A 157 -17.18 8.19 4.02
C GLU A 157 -17.45 9.70 4.14
N ARG A 158 -16.43 10.50 4.48
CA ARG A 158 -16.53 11.98 4.49
C ARG A 158 -16.86 12.56 3.13
N LEU A 159 -16.26 12.05 2.05
CA LEU A 159 -16.55 12.49 0.68
C LEU A 159 -18.02 12.19 0.34
N THR A 160 -18.48 10.95 0.53
CA THR A 160 -19.86 10.54 0.28
C THR A 160 -20.85 11.38 1.08
N ARG A 161 -20.56 11.67 2.36
CA ARG A 161 -21.37 12.55 3.20
C ARG A 161 -21.43 13.97 2.62
N SER A 162 -20.29 14.56 2.28
CA SER A 162 -20.24 15.91 1.70
C SER A 162 -20.95 16.03 0.34
N LEU A 163 -21.00 14.96 -0.46
CA LEU A 163 -21.81 14.91 -1.68
C LEU A 163 -23.31 14.81 -1.39
N GLY A 164 -23.70 14.09 -0.33
CA GLY A 164 -25.06 14.09 0.20
C GLY A 164 -25.49 15.50 0.64
N ASP A 165 -24.72 16.10 1.55
CA ASP A 165 -24.95 17.43 2.09
C ASP A 165 -25.03 18.49 0.94
N LEU A 166 -24.13 18.42 -0.05
CA LEU A 166 -24.15 19.31 -1.22
C LEU A 166 -25.38 19.07 -2.10
N LYS A 167 -25.78 17.81 -2.32
CA LYS A 167 -26.98 17.49 -3.11
C LYS A 167 -28.26 17.97 -2.41
N GLU A 168 -28.35 17.85 -1.10
CA GLU A 168 -29.47 18.36 -0.31
C GLU A 168 -29.52 19.90 -0.34
N ALA A 169 -28.37 20.57 -0.17
CA ALA A 169 -28.24 22.01 -0.31
C ALA A 169 -28.56 22.49 -1.75
N GLN A 170 -28.18 21.70 -2.76
CA GLN A 170 -28.54 21.95 -4.15
C GLN A 170 -30.06 21.83 -4.31
N GLN A 171 -30.69 20.75 -3.83
CA GLN A 171 -32.13 20.55 -3.94
C GLN A 171 -32.93 21.66 -3.22
N SER A 172 -32.53 22.08 -2.02
CA SER A 172 -33.18 23.19 -1.33
C SER A 172 -33.00 24.54 -2.05
N THR A 173 -31.83 24.78 -2.65
CA THR A 173 -31.59 25.99 -3.47
C THR A 173 -32.39 25.96 -4.78
N PHE A 174 -32.44 24.83 -5.47
CA PHE A 174 -33.23 24.65 -6.70
C PHE A 174 -34.75 24.65 -6.46
N ALA A 175 -35.22 24.36 -5.24
CA ALA A 175 -36.62 24.54 -4.86
C ALA A 175 -37.01 26.02 -4.67
N ILE A 176 -36.04 26.90 -4.40
CA ILE A 176 -36.24 28.36 -4.28
C ILE A 176 -36.07 29.06 -5.63
N LEU A 177 -35.17 28.56 -6.49
CA LEU A 177 -35.00 29.07 -7.84
C LEU A 177 -36.27 28.81 -8.67
N PRO A 178 -36.68 29.76 -9.54
CA PRO A 178 -37.72 29.48 -10.51
C PRO A 178 -37.25 28.31 -11.37
N GLN A 179 -38.04 27.23 -11.40
CA GLN A 179 -37.72 26.08 -12.25
C GLN A 179 -37.59 26.56 -13.70
N PRO A 180 -36.57 26.11 -14.44
CA PRO A 180 -36.45 26.48 -15.85
C PRO A 180 -37.74 26.08 -16.55
N GLU A 181 -38.39 27.05 -17.19
CA GLU A 181 -39.64 26.87 -17.93
C GLU A 181 -39.42 25.78 -18.99
N LEU A 182 -39.87 24.56 -18.70
CA LEU A 182 -39.69 23.37 -19.55
C LEU A 182 -40.30 23.55 -20.96
N PHE A 183 -41.16 24.56 -21.09
CA PHE A 183 -41.94 24.92 -22.26
C PHE A 183 -41.52 26.28 -22.85
N ARG A 184 -40.33 26.77 -22.52
CA ARG A 184 -39.84 28.04 -23.07
C ARG A 184 -39.44 27.90 -24.54
N GLU A 185 -40.22 28.54 -25.41
CA GLU A 185 -39.92 28.60 -26.84
C GLU A 185 -38.55 29.27 -27.10
N PRO A 186 -37.76 28.76 -28.06
CA PRO A 186 -36.54 29.44 -28.52
C PRO A 186 -36.88 30.84 -29.02
N THR A 187 -36.04 31.83 -28.69
CA THR A 187 -36.28 33.24 -29.04
C THR A 187 -36.40 33.50 -30.54
N LYS A 188 -35.89 32.59 -31.39
CA LYS A 188 -36.05 32.64 -32.85
C LYS A 188 -37.51 32.51 -33.32
N TYR A 189 -38.34 31.78 -32.58
CA TYR A 189 -39.72 31.46 -32.97
C TYR A 189 -40.77 32.14 -32.10
N ALA A 190 -40.35 32.81 -31.02
CA ALA A 190 -41.25 33.50 -30.09
C ALA A 190 -42.07 34.63 -30.74
N GLU A 191 -41.62 35.18 -31.87
CA GLU A 191 -42.29 36.24 -32.63
C GLU A 191 -43.12 35.69 -33.82
N CYS A 192 -43.01 34.39 -34.15
CA CYS A 192 -43.80 33.77 -35.21
C CYS A 192 -45.24 33.58 -34.72
N HIS A 193 -46.21 34.02 -35.52
CA HIS A 193 -47.65 33.93 -35.26
C HIS A 193 -48.41 33.08 -36.28
N GLY A 194 -47.71 32.31 -37.11
CA GLY A 194 -48.30 31.38 -38.08
C GLY A 194 -47.28 30.39 -38.63
N LEU A 195 -47.76 29.37 -39.33
CA LEU A 195 -46.94 28.30 -39.91
C LEU A 195 -46.08 28.80 -41.07
N ASP A 196 -46.57 29.75 -41.87
CA ASP A 196 -45.80 30.34 -42.98
C ASP A 196 -44.64 31.21 -42.49
N GLU A 197 -44.83 31.94 -41.39
CA GLU A 197 -43.74 32.66 -40.69
C GLU A 197 -42.75 31.69 -40.04
N LEU A 198 -43.26 30.58 -39.48
CA LEU A 198 -42.44 29.54 -38.86
C LEU A 198 -41.56 28.81 -39.89
N ILE A 199 -42.09 28.50 -41.08
CA ILE A 199 -41.32 27.98 -42.22
C ILE A 199 -40.23 28.98 -42.62
N SER A 200 -40.58 30.26 -42.72
CA SER A 200 -39.64 31.34 -43.06
C SER A 200 -38.52 31.51 -42.02
N ALA A 201 -38.82 31.29 -40.74
CA ALA A 201 -37.86 31.39 -39.63
C ALA A 201 -37.02 30.11 -39.41
N ALA A 202 -37.55 28.93 -39.75
CA ALA A 202 -36.85 27.65 -39.68
C ALA A 202 -35.88 27.44 -40.86
N GLY A 203 -36.25 27.91 -42.06
CA GLY A 203 -35.53 27.60 -43.29
C GLY A 203 -35.53 26.09 -43.56
N ASP A 204 -34.37 25.54 -43.92
CA ASP A 204 -34.21 24.10 -44.21
C ASP A 204 -34.02 23.23 -42.94
N VAL A 205 -34.15 23.80 -41.73
CA VAL A 205 -33.86 23.12 -40.46
C VAL A 205 -35.11 22.44 -39.89
N GLN A 206 -35.05 21.11 -39.75
CA GLN A 206 -36.15 20.28 -39.22
C GLN A 206 -36.31 20.35 -37.69
N ASP A 207 -35.35 20.93 -36.94
CA ASP A 207 -35.38 21.09 -35.48
C ASP A 207 -36.36 22.19 -34.99
N VAL A 208 -37.64 22.08 -35.36
CA VAL A 208 -38.70 22.98 -34.87
C VAL A 208 -39.39 22.38 -33.64
N PRO A 209 -39.41 23.06 -32.48
CA PRO A 209 -40.03 22.53 -31.27
C PRO A 209 -41.53 22.22 -31.43
N PRO A 210 -42.03 21.08 -30.91
CA PRO A 210 -43.43 20.69 -31.07
C PRO A 210 -44.41 21.71 -30.45
N ILE A 211 -44.01 22.38 -29.37
CA ILE A 211 -44.82 23.44 -28.74
C ILE A 211 -45.06 24.62 -29.68
N THR A 212 -44.04 25.08 -30.40
CA THR A 212 -44.13 26.19 -31.35
C THR A 212 -44.95 25.80 -32.58
N LEU A 213 -44.75 24.58 -33.10
CA LEU A 213 -45.57 24.04 -34.20
C LEU A 213 -47.06 24.03 -33.85
N LEU A 214 -47.41 23.52 -32.66
CA LEU A 214 -48.79 23.47 -32.18
C LEU A 214 -49.37 24.87 -31.93
N ARG A 215 -48.59 25.80 -31.37
CA ARG A 215 -49.01 27.20 -31.20
C ARG A 215 -49.35 27.85 -32.53
N CYS A 216 -48.43 27.84 -33.49
CA CYS A 216 -48.64 28.42 -34.82
C CYS A 216 -49.80 27.74 -35.56
N ALA A 217 -50.00 26.43 -35.42
CA ALA A 217 -51.11 25.71 -36.04
C ALA A 217 -52.47 26.12 -35.45
N ILE A 218 -52.57 26.28 -34.13
CA ILE A 218 -53.80 26.76 -33.46
C ILE A 218 -54.09 28.21 -33.88
N GLU A 219 -53.07 29.07 -33.92
CA GLU A 219 -53.20 30.46 -34.38
C GLU A 219 -53.69 30.52 -35.84
N ASP A 220 -53.12 29.72 -36.76
CA ASP A 220 -53.57 29.70 -38.17
C ASP A 220 -54.95 29.06 -38.38
N CYS A 221 -55.29 28.01 -37.63
CA CYS A 221 -56.68 27.48 -37.61
C CYS A 221 -57.68 28.56 -37.20
N SER A 222 -57.34 29.37 -36.19
CA SER A 222 -58.21 30.46 -35.72
C SER A 222 -58.39 31.58 -36.75
N LYS A 223 -57.34 31.93 -37.52
CA LYS A 223 -57.43 32.89 -38.64
C LYS A 223 -58.27 32.36 -39.80
N GLY A 224 -58.24 31.06 -40.04
CA GLY A 224 -58.96 30.39 -41.13
C GLY A 224 -60.42 30.04 -40.82
N GLU A 225 -60.99 30.54 -39.72
CA GLU A 225 -62.33 30.19 -39.19
C GLU A 225 -62.55 28.69 -38.95
N ARG A 226 -61.48 27.89 -38.88
CA ARG A 226 -61.57 26.44 -38.63
C ARG A 226 -61.50 26.14 -37.14
N LYS A 227 -62.31 25.20 -36.68
CA LYS A 227 -62.19 24.67 -35.32
C LYS A 227 -60.85 23.95 -35.19
N ALA A 228 -60.03 24.35 -34.22
CA ALA A 228 -58.76 23.70 -33.90
C ALA A 228 -58.98 22.35 -33.17
N THR A 229 -59.65 21.41 -33.83
CA THR A 229 -59.76 20.02 -33.37
C THR A 229 -58.46 19.28 -33.70
N SER A 230 -58.14 18.23 -32.95
CA SER A 230 -56.91 17.45 -33.16
C SER A 230 -56.72 16.94 -34.59
N PRO A 231 -57.69 16.30 -35.28
CA PRO A 231 -57.47 15.82 -36.65
C PRO A 231 -57.25 16.95 -37.67
N GLU A 232 -57.85 18.13 -37.47
CA GLU A 232 -57.64 19.26 -38.38
C GLU A 232 -56.29 19.94 -38.13
N LEU A 233 -55.81 19.99 -36.87
CA LEU A 233 -54.46 20.46 -36.56
C LEU A 233 -53.39 19.58 -37.23
N PHE A 234 -53.50 18.25 -37.13
CA PHE A 234 -52.56 17.34 -37.78
C PHE A 234 -52.61 17.45 -39.31
N ARG A 235 -53.80 17.52 -39.92
CA ARG A 235 -53.96 17.77 -41.36
C ARG A 235 -53.31 19.06 -41.85
N VAL A 236 -53.45 20.16 -41.08
CA VAL A 236 -52.84 21.45 -41.43
C VAL A 236 -51.31 21.39 -41.30
N LEU A 237 -50.78 20.68 -40.29
CA LEU A 237 -49.35 20.45 -40.12
C LEU A 237 -48.77 19.58 -41.24
N GLU A 238 -49.37 18.43 -41.56
CA GLU A 238 -48.97 17.55 -42.67
C GLU A 238 -48.96 18.26 -44.01
N ALA A 239 -49.97 19.10 -44.28
CA ALA A 239 -50.07 19.86 -45.53
C ALA A 239 -49.01 20.97 -45.68
N LYS A 240 -48.42 21.44 -44.57
CA LYS A 240 -47.39 22.49 -44.54
C LYS A 240 -45.97 21.94 -44.38
N PHE A 241 -45.80 20.79 -43.72
CA PHE A 241 -44.51 20.19 -43.39
C PHE A 241 -44.49 18.72 -43.83
N PRO A 242 -44.04 18.41 -45.07
CA PRO A 242 -44.06 17.04 -45.60
C PRO A 242 -43.30 16.01 -44.76
N TRP A 243 -42.23 16.43 -44.09
CA TRP A 243 -41.43 15.57 -43.20
C TRP A 243 -42.22 15.03 -41.99
N ILE A 244 -43.27 15.74 -41.54
CA ILE A 244 -44.17 15.24 -40.48
C ILE A 244 -44.93 14.00 -40.98
N ALA A 245 -45.27 13.93 -42.27
CA ALA A 245 -45.93 12.75 -42.85
C ALA A 245 -44.94 11.59 -43.11
N GLU A 246 -43.67 11.87 -43.37
CA GLU A 246 -42.63 10.85 -43.59
C GLU A 246 -42.24 10.12 -42.29
N GLU A 247 -42.11 10.84 -41.17
CA GLU A 247 -41.81 10.26 -39.85
C GLU A 247 -43.08 10.00 -38.99
N GLY A 248 -44.24 10.43 -39.49
CA GLY A 248 -45.61 10.12 -39.07
C GLY A 248 -45.78 9.82 -37.58
N ALA A 249 -45.85 8.53 -37.25
CA ALA A 249 -46.24 8.03 -35.94
C ALA A 249 -45.41 8.58 -34.77
N GLN A 250 -44.10 8.78 -34.93
CA GLN A 250 -43.24 9.26 -33.83
C GLN A 250 -43.46 10.76 -33.56
N HIS A 251 -43.62 11.54 -34.63
CA HIS A 251 -43.90 12.97 -34.52
C HIS A 251 -45.35 13.24 -34.08
N GLU A 252 -46.32 12.47 -34.55
CA GLU A 252 -47.70 12.52 -34.07
C GLU A 252 -47.79 12.20 -32.57
N GLU A 253 -47.12 11.13 -32.09
CA GLU A 253 -47.06 10.81 -30.66
C GLU A 253 -46.39 11.93 -29.84
N SER A 254 -45.32 12.52 -30.36
CA SER A 254 -44.60 13.64 -29.70
C SER A 254 -45.45 14.92 -29.62
N LEU A 255 -46.13 15.28 -30.70
CA LEU A 255 -47.07 16.40 -30.75
C LEU A 255 -48.27 16.15 -29.83
N TRP A 256 -48.86 14.95 -29.86
CA TRP A 256 -49.98 14.57 -28.99
C TRP A 256 -49.59 14.57 -27.51
N ARG A 257 -48.41 14.02 -27.18
CA ARG A 257 -47.83 14.10 -25.83
C ARG A 257 -47.60 15.56 -25.42
N THR A 258 -47.07 16.40 -26.29
CA THR A 258 -46.84 17.83 -26.00
C THR A 258 -48.17 18.54 -25.72
N LEU A 259 -49.16 18.35 -26.58
CA LEU A 259 -50.51 18.94 -26.49
C LEU A 259 -51.28 18.50 -25.24
N THR A 260 -51.08 17.26 -24.77
CA THR A 260 -51.75 16.72 -23.57
C THR A 260 -50.99 16.93 -22.25
N THR A 261 -49.67 17.07 -22.28
CA THR A 261 -48.84 17.25 -21.06
C THR A 261 -48.50 18.70 -20.75
N THR A 262 -48.56 19.60 -21.73
CA THR A 262 -48.19 21.02 -21.57
C THR A 262 -49.39 21.85 -21.11
N PRO A 263 -49.34 22.50 -19.92
CA PRO A 263 -50.50 23.23 -19.35
C PRO A 263 -50.87 24.52 -20.10
N VAL A 264 -50.10 24.89 -21.13
CA VAL A 264 -50.31 26.05 -22.00
C VAL A 264 -51.41 25.78 -23.04
N PHE A 265 -51.60 24.52 -23.43
CA PHE A 265 -52.73 24.10 -24.27
C PHE A 265 -53.92 23.72 -23.39
N ARG A 266 -55.10 24.27 -23.70
CA ARG A 266 -56.34 23.96 -22.99
C ARG A 266 -57.35 23.36 -23.94
N ALA A 267 -57.78 22.15 -23.60
CA ALA A 267 -58.98 21.52 -24.14
C ALA A 267 -60.22 22.32 -23.70
N VAL A 268 -61.03 22.74 -24.67
CA VAL A 268 -62.35 23.35 -24.45
C VAL A 268 -63.37 22.43 -25.07
N ASP A 269 -64.22 21.81 -24.25
CA ASP A 269 -65.31 20.97 -24.72
C ASP A 269 -66.48 21.86 -25.20
N PRO A 270 -66.91 21.75 -26.48
CA PRO A 270 -67.91 22.65 -27.06
C PRO A 270 -69.34 22.41 -26.52
N ALA A 271 -69.57 21.35 -25.76
CA ALA A 271 -70.89 20.90 -25.33
C ALA A 271 -71.39 21.54 -24.02
N VAL A 272 -70.56 22.28 -23.28
CA VAL A 272 -70.95 22.91 -22.01
C VAL A 272 -71.06 24.44 -22.18
N PRO A 273 -72.27 25.03 -22.13
CA PRO A 273 -72.42 26.48 -22.18
C PRO A 273 -71.78 27.15 -20.96
N PRO A 274 -71.18 28.35 -21.10
CA PRO A 274 -70.38 29.00 -20.06
C PRO A 274 -71.22 29.46 -18.87
N THR A 275 -71.47 28.55 -17.93
CA THR A 275 -72.39 28.74 -16.81
C THR A 275 -71.63 28.92 -15.50
N SER A 276 -71.25 30.17 -15.23
CA SER A 276 -70.73 30.70 -13.95
C SER A 276 -69.36 30.20 -13.45
N PRO A 277 -68.46 31.09 -12.98
CA PRO A 277 -67.19 30.70 -12.39
C PRO A 277 -67.37 30.18 -10.95
N SER A 278 -67.54 28.87 -10.78
CA SER A 278 -67.47 28.22 -9.47
C SER A 278 -66.05 27.70 -9.19
N SER A 279 -65.37 28.35 -8.25
CA SER A 279 -64.05 27.95 -7.76
C SER A 279 -64.12 26.70 -6.88
N SER A 280 -63.72 25.54 -7.41
CA SER A 280 -63.42 24.35 -6.59
C SER A 280 -62.26 23.56 -7.17
N SER A 281 -61.08 23.71 -6.55
CA SER A 281 -59.85 23.01 -6.90
C SER A 281 -59.84 21.58 -6.38
N SER A 282 -60.06 20.61 -7.28
CA SER A 282 -59.83 19.17 -7.03
C SER A 282 -59.16 18.55 -8.26
N PRO A 283 -57.95 17.97 -8.15
CA PRO A 283 -57.29 17.31 -9.28
C PRO A 283 -57.91 15.93 -9.52
N SER A 284 -58.98 15.88 -10.30
CA SER A 284 -59.51 14.63 -10.87
C SER A 284 -58.56 14.11 -11.95
N PRO A 285 -58.34 12.78 -12.08
CA PRO A 285 -57.59 12.23 -13.21
C PRO A 285 -58.24 12.64 -14.54
N SER A 286 -57.37 12.95 -15.52
CA SER A 286 -57.75 13.60 -16.78
C SER A 286 -58.84 12.84 -17.54
N PRO A 287 -59.94 13.49 -17.97
CA PRO A 287 -60.88 12.88 -18.89
C PRO A 287 -60.19 12.60 -20.24
N VAL A 288 -60.52 11.46 -20.85
CA VAL A 288 -60.03 11.12 -22.19
C VAL A 288 -60.60 12.13 -23.19
N PRO A 289 -59.78 12.83 -23.99
CA PRO A 289 -60.27 13.86 -24.91
C PRO A 289 -61.17 13.25 -25.98
N SER A 290 -62.31 13.90 -26.22
CA SER A 290 -63.25 13.51 -27.26
C SER A 290 -62.77 13.99 -28.65
N PRO A 291 -63.21 13.39 -29.77
CA PRO A 291 -62.79 13.84 -31.10
C PRO A 291 -63.27 15.26 -31.47
N GLU A 292 -64.19 15.84 -30.70
CA GLU A 292 -64.70 17.20 -30.89
C GLU A 292 -64.02 18.25 -29.97
N THR A 293 -63.06 17.85 -29.15
CA THR A 293 -62.34 18.76 -28.24
C THR A 293 -61.60 19.84 -29.04
N ILE A 294 -61.89 21.11 -28.74
CA ILE A 294 -61.26 22.27 -29.39
C ILE A 294 -60.06 22.69 -28.56
N TRP A 295 -58.89 22.79 -29.19
CA TRP A 295 -57.65 23.19 -28.53
C TRP A 295 -57.44 24.69 -28.62
N THR A 296 -57.11 25.29 -27.48
CA THR A 296 -56.81 26.72 -27.36
C THR A 296 -55.43 26.91 -26.74
N TYR A 297 -54.64 27.83 -27.30
CA TYR A 297 -53.36 28.22 -26.74
C TYR A 297 -53.59 29.38 -25.75
N ALA A 298 -53.27 29.17 -24.48
CA ALA A 298 -53.37 30.18 -23.44
C ALA A 298 -51.98 30.74 -23.14
N SER A 299 -51.59 31.83 -23.81
CA SER A 299 -50.30 32.50 -23.62
C SER A 299 -49.97 32.66 -22.13
N PRO A 300 -48.81 32.16 -21.66
CA PRO A 300 -48.48 32.21 -20.24
C PRO A 300 -48.45 33.67 -19.78
N THR A 301 -49.37 34.04 -18.88
CA THR A 301 -49.38 35.38 -18.29
C THR A 301 -48.04 35.57 -17.58
N PRO A 302 -47.22 36.58 -17.94
CA PRO A 302 -45.90 36.73 -17.36
C PRO A 302 -46.03 36.85 -15.84
N PRO A 303 -45.30 36.05 -15.06
CA PRO A 303 -45.40 36.11 -13.61
C PRO A 303 -45.05 37.53 -13.13
N PRO A 304 -45.75 38.05 -12.09
CA PRO A 304 -45.46 39.39 -11.59
C PRO A 304 -43.97 39.47 -11.19
N PRO A 305 -43.25 40.53 -11.57
CA PRO A 305 -41.82 40.62 -11.34
C PRO A 305 -41.55 40.49 -9.83
N PRO A 306 -40.57 39.66 -9.41
CA PRO A 306 -40.30 39.46 -7.99
C PRO A 306 -39.99 40.81 -7.32
N PRO A 307 -40.37 41.00 -6.05
CA PRO A 307 -40.33 42.31 -5.39
C PRO A 307 -38.93 42.93 -5.36
N LEU A 308 -37.87 42.10 -5.40
CA LEU A 308 -36.49 42.55 -5.54
C LEU A 308 -36.19 43.13 -6.94
N LEU A 309 -36.69 42.54 -8.03
CA LEU A 309 -36.53 43.14 -9.36
C LEU A 309 -37.38 44.41 -9.51
N ALA A 310 -38.57 44.46 -8.90
CA ALA A 310 -39.36 45.68 -8.83
C ALA A 310 -38.63 46.79 -8.04
N SER A 311 -38.01 46.45 -6.90
CA SER A 311 -37.23 47.42 -6.11
C SER A 311 -35.92 47.83 -6.79
N LEU A 312 -35.24 46.94 -7.52
CA LEU A 312 -34.07 47.29 -8.33
C LEU A 312 -34.42 48.10 -9.58
N ALA A 313 -35.57 47.86 -10.22
CA ALA A 313 -36.07 48.68 -11.31
C ALA A 313 -36.42 50.09 -10.79
N SER A 314 -37.10 50.17 -9.64
CA SER A 314 -37.38 51.41 -8.93
C SER A 314 -36.09 52.16 -8.55
N LEU A 315 -35.11 51.48 -7.94
CA LEU A 315 -33.80 52.03 -7.62
C LEU A 315 -33.08 52.54 -8.89
N LYS A 316 -33.08 51.75 -9.97
CA LYS A 316 -32.48 52.13 -11.27
C LYS A 316 -33.16 53.37 -11.87
N SER A 317 -34.46 53.56 -11.66
CA SER A 317 -35.18 54.77 -12.08
C SER A 317 -35.01 55.95 -11.12
N ALA A 318 -34.70 55.71 -9.85
CA ALA A 318 -34.45 56.74 -8.83
C ALA A 318 -32.98 57.21 -8.83
N LEU A 319 -32.05 56.38 -9.29
CA LEU A 319 -30.66 56.75 -9.49
C LEU A 319 -30.54 57.74 -10.65
N PRO A 320 -29.72 58.82 -10.51
CA PRO A 320 -29.45 59.74 -11.61
C PRO A 320 -28.91 58.97 -12.83
N PRO A 321 -29.33 59.31 -14.07
CA PRO A 321 -28.75 58.72 -15.26
C PRO A 321 -27.24 58.98 -15.26
N PRO A 322 -26.40 57.95 -15.49
CA PRO A 322 -24.96 58.10 -15.38
C PRO A 322 -24.46 59.13 -16.39
N ALA A 323 -23.63 60.07 -15.92
CA ALA A 323 -23.01 61.07 -16.79
C ALA A 323 -22.23 60.36 -17.91
N SER A 324 -22.55 60.69 -19.16
CA SER A 324 -22.22 59.88 -20.35
C SER A 324 -20.73 59.82 -20.74
N SER A 325 -19.83 60.37 -19.91
CA SER A 325 -18.41 60.53 -20.23
C SER A 325 -17.43 59.73 -19.36
N GLN A 326 -17.90 58.94 -18.37
CA GLN A 326 -16.97 58.06 -17.64
C GLN A 326 -16.58 56.81 -18.45
N PRO A 327 -15.29 56.44 -18.49
CA PRO A 327 -14.84 55.28 -19.24
C PRO A 327 -15.39 53.99 -18.60
N LYS A 328 -16.08 53.18 -19.41
CA LYS A 328 -16.87 51.98 -19.02
C LYS A 328 -16.15 50.93 -18.16
N PHE A 329 -14.82 51.04 -18.00
CA PHE A 329 -13.97 50.07 -17.30
C PHE A 329 -13.32 50.62 -16.03
N GLN A 330 -13.57 51.87 -15.61
CA GLN A 330 -12.89 52.47 -14.44
C GLN A 330 -13.11 51.66 -13.15
N HIS A 331 -14.34 51.23 -12.88
CA HIS A 331 -14.64 50.35 -11.74
C HIS A 331 -14.03 48.95 -11.87
N THR A 332 -13.97 48.40 -13.09
CA THR A 332 -13.33 47.09 -13.33
C THR A 332 -11.82 47.15 -13.11
N PHE A 333 -11.17 48.22 -13.59
CA PHE A 333 -9.74 48.47 -13.34
C PHE A 333 -9.45 48.69 -11.86
N GLN A 334 -10.32 49.41 -11.13
CA GLN A 334 -10.17 49.56 -9.68
C GLN A 334 -10.28 48.20 -8.97
N ALA A 335 -11.32 47.41 -9.26
CA ALA A 335 -11.50 46.09 -8.66
C ALA A 335 -10.35 45.12 -8.99
N LEU A 336 -9.83 45.14 -10.21
CA LEU A 336 -8.63 44.36 -10.60
C LEU A 336 -7.37 44.85 -9.88
N SER A 337 -7.24 46.15 -9.61
CA SER A 337 -6.13 46.71 -8.86
C SER A 337 -6.17 46.27 -7.40
N ASP A 338 -7.36 46.34 -6.77
CA ASP A 338 -7.57 45.93 -5.38
C ASP A 338 -7.36 44.42 -5.21
N LEU A 339 -7.86 43.60 -6.13
CA LEU A 339 -7.64 42.15 -6.17
C LEU A 339 -6.16 41.79 -6.38
N THR A 340 -5.45 42.50 -7.26
CA THR A 340 -4.00 42.30 -7.46
C THR A 340 -3.22 42.67 -6.20
N GLY A 341 -3.61 43.74 -5.50
CA GLY A 341 -3.07 44.10 -4.20
C GLY A 341 -3.28 43.01 -3.15
N TYR A 342 -4.48 42.43 -3.08
CA TYR A 342 -4.81 41.34 -2.17
C TYR A 342 -4.01 40.06 -2.46
N ILE A 343 -3.95 39.62 -3.72
CA ILE A 343 -3.15 38.45 -4.13
C ILE A 343 -1.66 38.68 -3.82
N THR A 344 -1.13 39.85 -4.15
CA THR A 344 0.28 40.20 -3.82
C THR A 344 0.52 40.09 -2.33
N THR A 345 -0.39 40.63 -1.50
CA THR A 345 -0.31 40.55 -0.05
C THR A 345 -0.31 39.10 0.44
N GLN A 346 -1.23 38.25 -0.03
CA GLN A 346 -1.29 36.84 0.35
C GLN A 346 -0.06 36.03 -0.13
N THR A 347 0.42 36.27 -1.34
CA THR A 347 1.54 35.51 -1.93
C THR A 347 2.86 35.77 -1.19
N TYR A 348 3.07 37.00 -0.71
CA TYR A 348 4.22 37.35 0.13
C TYR A 348 3.97 37.20 1.64
N ALA A 349 2.73 36.90 2.07
CA ALA A 349 2.40 36.58 3.46
C ALA A 349 2.45 35.08 3.80
N LEU A 350 2.60 34.20 2.81
CA LEU A 350 2.78 32.77 3.07
C LEU A 350 4.05 32.54 3.92
N PRO A 351 3.92 31.94 5.13
CA PRO A 351 5.10 31.63 5.94
C PRO A 351 5.96 30.60 5.22
N THR A 352 7.28 30.72 5.38
CA THR A 352 8.28 29.78 4.87
C THR A 352 8.31 28.47 5.67
N SER A 353 7.14 27.84 5.83
CA SER A 353 6.91 26.56 6.51
C SER A 353 7.53 25.36 5.78
N PHE A 354 8.13 25.56 4.61
CA PHE A 354 8.98 24.59 3.91
C PHE A 354 10.45 24.60 4.40
N ARG A 355 10.71 25.06 5.63
CA ARG A 355 12.01 24.86 6.28
C ARG A 355 12.08 23.46 6.89
N ALA A 356 12.75 22.54 6.20
CA ALA A 356 12.99 21.18 6.70
C ALA A 356 13.65 21.21 8.10
N PRO A 357 13.22 20.34 9.04
CA PRO A 357 13.82 20.29 10.38
C PRO A 357 15.24 19.71 10.29
N GLY A 358 16.26 20.50 10.62
CA GLY A 358 17.63 19.97 10.68
C GLY A 358 18.76 20.98 10.87
N LEU A 359 18.75 22.14 10.21
CA LEU A 359 19.85 23.12 10.30
C LEU A 359 19.39 24.44 10.97
N GLY A 360 19.70 24.56 12.27
CA GLY A 360 19.50 25.78 13.04
C GLY A 360 20.64 26.78 12.85
N LEU A 361 20.28 28.07 12.73
CA LEU A 361 21.17 29.23 12.93
C LEU A 361 20.33 30.53 12.97
N GLY A 362 19.28 30.52 13.79
CA GLY A 362 18.45 31.69 14.06
C GLY A 362 17.81 31.55 15.43
N THR A 363 17.98 32.55 16.28
CA THR A 363 17.24 32.66 17.54
C THR A 363 15.75 32.77 17.23
N SER A 364 14.94 31.90 17.83
CA SER A 364 13.48 32.00 17.79
C SER A 364 13.05 33.22 18.59
N LEU A 365 12.75 34.32 17.88
CA LEU A 365 12.10 35.50 18.46
C LEU A 365 10.62 35.18 18.72
N SER A 366 9.96 35.97 19.56
CA SER A 366 8.53 35.76 19.82
C SER A 366 7.71 36.04 18.54
N PRO A 367 6.52 35.43 18.36
CA PRO A 367 5.67 35.73 17.21
C PRO A 367 5.32 37.22 17.10
N GLU A 368 5.24 37.94 18.22
CA GLU A 368 4.99 39.37 18.28
C GLU A 368 6.20 40.19 17.78
N GLU A 369 7.43 39.79 18.10
CA GLU A 369 8.64 40.45 17.57
C GLU A 369 8.82 40.22 16.06
N GLU A 370 8.41 39.06 15.55
CA GLU A 370 8.38 38.81 14.11
C GLU A 370 7.32 39.66 13.40
N GLU A 371 6.16 39.89 14.04
CA GLU A 371 5.10 40.77 13.54
C GLU A 371 5.54 42.25 13.50
N VAL A 372 6.14 42.77 14.58
CA VAL A 372 6.69 44.14 14.61
C VAL A 372 7.78 44.32 13.56
N ARG A 373 8.67 43.34 13.37
CA ARG A 373 9.69 43.39 12.28
C ARG A 373 9.07 43.29 10.89
N ARG A 374 7.94 42.60 10.73
CA ARG A 374 7.16 42.50 9.48
C ARG A 374 6.52 43.85 9.15
N GLU A 375 5.88 44.51 10.11
CA GLU A 375 5.32 45.86 9.95
C GLU A 375 6.40 46.90 9.64
N ILE A 376 7.51 46.93 10.38
CA ILE A 376 8.61 47.87 10.12
C ILE A 376 9.18 47.68 8.70
N ARG A 377 9.27 46.44 8.21
CA ARG A 377 9.70 46.15 6.84
C ARG A 377 8.65 46.57 5.80
N ALA A 378 7.37 46.36 6.08
CA ALA A 378 6.26 46.78 5.22
C ALA A 378 6.17 48.31 5.12
N LEU A 379 6.20 49.03 6.24
CA LEU A 379 6.26 50.50 6.26
C LEU A 379 7.49 51.02 5.53
N LYS A 380 8.67 50.43 5.76
CA LYS A 380 9.91 50.85 5.08
C LYS A 380 9.82 50.63 3.56
N GLY A 381 9.23 49.51 3.12
CA GLY A 381 8.94 49.25 1.70
C GLY A 381 7.96 50.26 1.12
N LEU A 382 6.86 50.56 1.82
CA LEU A 382 5.85 51.53 1.40
C LEU A 382 6.42 52.95 1.30
N VAL A 383 7.22 53.38 2.28
CA VAL A 383 7.86 54.71 2.31
C VAL A 383 8.93 54.85 1.23
N LEU A 384 9.71 53.81 0.95
CA LEU A 384 10.70 53.83 -0.13
C LEU A 384 10.05 53.77 -1.52
N ASN A 385 8.98 53.00 -1.70
CA ASN A 385 8.27 52.91 -2.98
C ASN A 385 7.46 54.17 -3.31
N ARG A 386 7.09 55.01 -2.32
CA ARG A 386 6.42 56.30 -2.57
C ARG A 386 7.25 57.30 -3.39
N ARG A 387 8.56 57.09 -3.58
CA ARG A 387 9.38 57.93 -4.48
C ARG A 387 9.28 57.55 -5.97
N SER A 388 8.69 56.41 -6.34
CA SER A 388 8.48 56.02 -7.74
C SER A 388 7.14 56.52 -8.34
N PHE A 389 6.20 56.94 -7.49
CA PHE A 389 4.83 57.32 -7.87
C PHE A 389 4.51 58.82 -7.76
N MET A 390 5.51 59.71 -7.85
CA MET A 390 5.24 61.10 -8.22
C MET A 390 4.96 61.15 -9.73
N PRO A 391 3.74 61.54 -10.17
CA PRO A 391 3.47 61.70 -11.59
C PRO A 391 4.42 62.76 -12.15
N ARG A 392 5.12 62.45 -13.24
CA ARG A 392 5.92 63.45 -13.96
C ARG A 392 4.98 64.55 -14.42
N LEU A 393 5.12 65.77 -13.89
CA LEU A 393 4.36 66.92 -14.39
C LEU A 393 4.56 67.01 -15.91
N PRO A 394 3.47 67.10 -16.71
CA PRO A 394 3.60 67.31 -18.14
C PRO A 394 4.35 68.61 -18.40
N ARG A 395 5.45 68.54 -19.15
CA ARG A 395 6.19 69.72 -19.60
C ARG A 395 5.33 70.44 -20.65
N PRO A 396 4.81 71.65 -20.40
CA PRO A 396 4.06 72.38 -21.41
C PRO A 396 5.03 72.95 -22.43
N GLY A 397 4.82 72.68 -23.72
CA GLY A 397 5.61 73.29 -24.80
C GLY A 397 5.97 72.37 -25.95
N SER A 398 4.97 72.03 -26.77
CA SER A 398 5.16 71.78 -28.20
C SER A 398 3.84 72.03 -28.93
N ALA A 399 3.41 73.30 -28.96
CA ALA A 399 2.30 73.72 -29.80
C ALA A 399 2.77 73.83 -31.26
N GLY A 400 2.20 73.00 -32.12
CA GLY A 400 2.41 72.98 -33.56
C GLY A 400 1.71 71.73 -34.12
N LEU A 401 0.96 71.78 -35.21
CA LEU A 401 0.53 72.90 -36.03
C LEU A 401 -0.81 72.47 -36.67
N PRO A 402 -1.86 73.30 -36.73
CA PRO A 402 -3.10 72.90 -37.39
C PRO A 402 -2.89 72.94 -38.91
N ASP A 403 -2.66 71.78 -39.52
CA ASP A 403 -2.52 71.69 -40.97
C ASP A 403 -3.90 71.73 -41.63
N ALA A 404 -4.09 72.68 -42.56
CA ALA A 404 -5.38 73.03 -43.12
C ALA A 404 -5.43 72.70 -44.61
N SER A 405 -5.93 71.51 -44.94
CA SER A 405 -6.41 71.13 -46.27
C SER A 405 -7.29 69.87 -46.15
N GLY A 406 -8.30 69.64 -46.99
CA GLY A 406 -8.86 70.50 -48.04
C GLY A 406 -9.88 69.70 -48.86
N VAL A 407 -11.07 70.30 -49.04
CA VAL A 407 -12.08 70.08 -50.10
C VAL A 407 -11.91 68.84 -51.02
N ALA A 408 -12.86 67.90 -50.92
CA ALA A 408 -13.74 67.45 -52.02
C ALA A 408 -14.86 66.53 -51.48
#